data_AF-A0AAV6B9W3-F1
#
_entry.id   AF-A0AAV6B9W3-F1
#
_cell.length_a   1.000
_cell.length_b   1.000
_cell.length_c   1.000
_cell.angle_alpha   90.00
_cell.angle_beta   90.00
_cell.angle_gamma   90.00
#
_symmetry.space_group_name_H-M   'P 1'
#
loop_
_entity.id
_entity.type
_entity.pdbx_description
1 polymer ?
#
loop_
_entity_poly.entity_id
_entity_poly.type
_entity_poly.pdbx_seq_one_letter_code
_entity_poly.pdbx_strand_id
1 'polypeptide(L)'
;MSEKNKLPDIVRATAEFEKWAARHVHMVLSDVKLKHQNMANAAFPFFRATFYRWAQWWPIICPELARAPQVLAVGDLHVENFGTWRDLEGRLIWGVNDFDEAWPASYAADLVRLVSSCYLAIEEEHLSITRKKACRAIEQGYRDALAKGGGPFVLAEHHRWLRLVALNKLRDPVIFWKKILACPRYKGNLPKDVWKLVHALMPLRTLNYELKSRIAGLGSLGHPRVLALATWDGAHIVREAKQLTPSAWIWARKLHTTQILSRKLVATAMRIRDPHVHFAEHWIVRRLAPDCCHIEISSLPEERDEEKLAYYMGWETANIHLGSPKAIPAIRRDLAAREDRWLHKAAKAMLKFTLDDWKVWRRKSGYLSKSN
;
A
#
# COMPACT_ATOMS: atom_id res chain seq x y z
N MET A 1 -21.64 -5.79 -28.29
CA MET A 1 -21.57 -6.35 -26.92
C MET A 1 -20.44 -5.67 -26.16
N SER A 2 -20.74 -4.81 -25.17
CA SER A 2 -19.68 -4.03 -24.48
C SER A 2 -18.74 -4.95 -23.69
N GLU A 3 -17.44 -4.62 -23.63
CA GLU A 3 -16.42 -5.39 -22.89
C GLU A 3 -16.76 -5.61 -21.40
N LYS A 4 -17.69 -4.82 -20.84
CA LYS A 4 -18.21 -4.93 -19.47
C LYS A 4 -18.86 -6.29 -19.17
N ASN A 5 -19.38 -7.00 -20.18
CA ASN A 5 -20.01 -8.32 -20.01
C ASN A 5 -19.01 -9.50 -20.02
N LYS A 6 -17.70 -9.26 -20.11
CA LYS A 6 -16.69 -10.34 -20.22
C LYS A 6 -15.96 -10.67 -18.91
N LEU A 7 -15.97 -9.79 -17.90
CA LEU A 7 -15.29 -10.10 -16.64
C LEU A 7 -16.14 -11.06 -15.80
N PRO A 8 -15.52 -12.07 -15.15
CA PRO A 8 -16.22 -12.91 -14.20
C PRO A 8 -16.71 -12.08 -13.00
N ASP A 9 -17.64 -12.62 -12.23
CA ASP A 9 -18.03 -12.02 -10.96
C ASP A 9 -16.85 -11.98 -9.97
N ILE A 10 -16.97 -11.17 -8.92
CA ILE A 10 -15.91 -11.02 -7.92
C ILE A 10 -15.48 -12.35 -7.29
N VAL A 11 -16.41 -13.27 -6.98
CA VAL A 11 -16.05 -14.52 -6.28
C VAL A 11 -15.17 -15.39 -7.16
N ARG A 12 -15.53 -15.52 -8.44
CA ARG A 12 -14.71 -16.23 -9.41
C ARG A 12 -13.39 -15.51 -9.68
N ALA A 13 -13.39 -14.19 -9.80
CA ALA A 13 -12.17 -13.40 -9.97
C ALA A 13 -11.19 -13.58 -8.79
N THR A 14 -11.70 -13.56 -7.54
CA THR A 14 -10.91 -13.83 -6.34
C THR A 14 -10.28 -15.22 -6.39
N ALA A 15 -11.08 -16.25 -6.67
CA ALA A 15 -10.58 -17.62 -6.71
C ALA A 15 -9.51 -17.83 -7.81
N GLU A 16 -9.72 -17.24 -9.00
CA GLU A 16 -8.76 -17.28 -10.10
C GLU A 16 -7.46 -16.54 -9.76
N PHE A 17 -7.55 -15.38 -9.10
CA PHE A 17 -6.38 -14.63 -8.65
C PHE A 17 -5.61 -15.36 -7.55
N GLU A 18 -6.29 -15.88 -6.54
CA GLU A 18 -5.65 -16.59 -5.43
C GLU A 18 -4.97 -17.88 -5.91
N LYS A 19 -5.59 -18.61 -6.85
CA LYS A 19 -4.97 -19.76 -7.51
C LYS A 19 -3.71 -19.37 -8.28
N TRP A 20 -3.68 -18.19 -8.91
CA TRP A 20 -2.49 -17.68 -9.58
C TRP A 20 -1.41 -17.24 -8.58
N ALA A 21 -1.79 -16.49 -7.54
CA ALA A 21 -0.87 -16.00 -6.53
C ALA A 21 -0.22 -17.16 -5.75
N ALA A 22 -0.96 -18.24 -5.45
CA ALA A 22 -0.46 -19.44 -4.79
C ALA A 22 0.66 -20.18 -5.55
N ARG A 23 0.87 -19.87 -6.84
CA ARG A 23 2.02 -20.38 -7.61
C ARG A 23 3.32 -19.66 -7.29
N HIS A 24 3.25 -18.50 -6.63
CA HIS A 24 4.38 -17.60 -6.36
C HIS A 24 4.66 -17.43 -4.86
N VAL A 25 3.68 -17.71 -4.00
CA VAL A 25 3.78 -17.58 -2.54
C VAL A 25 3.16 -18.80 -1.84
N HIS A 26 3.77 -19.24 -0.76
CA HIS A 26 3.19 -20.29 0.09
C HIS A 26 2.05 -19.70 0.93
N MET A 27 0.82 -19.79 0.41
CA MET A 27 -0.33 -19.17 1.05
C MET A 27 -0.64 -19.78 2.43
N VAL A 28 -0.74 -18.92 3.44
CA VAL A 28 -1.25 -19.25 4.77
C VAL A 28 -2.78 -19.22 4.73
N LEU A 29 -3.41 -20.40 4.60
CA LEU A 29 -4.85 -20.51 4.35
C LEU A 29 -5.73 -19.91 5.45
N SER A 30 -5.31 -19.94 6.72
CA SER A 30 -6.03 -19.28 7.82
C SER A 30 -6.12 -17.76 7.61
N ASP A 31 -5.05 -17.17 7.10
CA ASP A 31 -4.95 -15.73 6.91
C ASP A 31 -5.74 -15.30 5.66
N VAL A 32 -5.81 -16.16 4.64
CA VAL A 32 -6.72 -15.98 3.50
C VAL A 32 -8.18 -15.99 3.95
N LYS A 33 -8.58 -16.92 4.84
CA LYS A 33 -9.94 -16.92 5.42
C LYS A 33 -10.22 -15.63 6.20
N LEU A 34 -9.26 -15.16 7.01
CA LEU A 34 -9.37 -13.88 7.70
C LEU A 34 -9.49 -12.70 6.73
N LYS A 35 -8.74 -12.72 5.62
CA LYS A 35 -8.86 -11.72 4.54
C LYS A 35 -10.28 -11.68 3.99
N HIS A 36 -10.88 -12.85 3.69
CA HIS A 36 -12.24 -12.95 3.17
C HIS A 36 -13.29 -12.42 4.14
N GLN A 37 -13.12 -12.68 5.45
CA GLN A 37 -13.98 -12.13 6.50
C GLN A 37 -13.86 -10.60 6.54
N ASN A 38 -12.64 -10.07 6.57
CA ASN A 38 -12.41 -8.61 6.56
C ASN A 38 -13.00 -7.95 5.30
N MET A 39 -12.86 -8.58 4.13
CA MET A 39 -13.49 -8.13 2.88
C MET A 39 -15.02 -8.07 2.96
N ALA A 40 -15.66 -8.96 3.73
CA ALA A 40 -17.11 -8.95 3.88
C ALA A 40 -17.59 -7.86 4.87
N ASN A 41 -16.75 -7.49 5.85
CA ASN A 41 -17.12 -6.60 6.94
C ASN A 41 -17.31 -5.14 6.50
N ALA A 42 -16.46 -4.61 5.63
CA ALA A 42 -16.54 -3.22 5.19
C ALA A 42 -15.95 -3.01 3.78
N ALA A 43 -16.33 -1.90 3.14
CA ALA A 43 -15.97 -1.59 1.76
C ALA A 43 -14.50 -1.19 1.61
N PHE A 44 -13.93 -0.45 2.57
CA PHE A 44 -12.53 -0.07 2.57
C PHE A 44 -11.59 -1.28 2.70
N PRO A 45 -11.81 -2.24 3.62
CA PRO A 45 -11.12 -3.52 3.61
C PRO A 45 -11.20 -4.28 2.27
N PHE A 46 -12.40 -4.35 1.68
CA PHE A 46 -12.61 -4.99 0.39
C PHE A 46 -11.76 -4.33 -0.71
N PHE A 47 -11.80 -3.01 -0.82
CA PHE A 47 -11.03 -2.22 -1.79
C PHE A 47 -9.52 -2.47 -1.69
N ARG A 48 -9.00 -2.60 -0.46
CA ARG A 48 -7.57 -2.90 -0.21
C ARG A 48 -7.20 -4.33 -0.58
N ALA A 49 -8.06 -5.28 -0.25
CA ALA A 49 -7.81 -6.71 -0.47
C ALA A 49 -7.94 -7.16 -1.94
N THR A 50 -8.57 -6.33 -2.79
CA THR A 50 -8.97 -6.68 -4.16
C THR A 50 -8.31 -5.82 -5.24
N PHE A 51 -7.05 -5.43 -5.04
CA PHE A 51 -6.33 -4.65 -6.05
C PHE A 51 -6.30 -5.31 -7.45
N TYR A 52 -6.19 -6.64 -7.53
CA TYR A 52 -6.31 -7.38 -8.79
C TYR A 52 -7.61 -7.08 -9.55
N ARG A 53 -8.72 -6.89 -8.82
CA ARG A 53 -10.02 -6.57 -9.40
C ARG A 53 -10.07 -5.13 -9.88
N TRP A 54 -9.49 -4.21 -9.11
CA TRP A 54 -9.29 -2.83 -9.54
C TRP A 54 -8.50 -2.76 -10.87
N ALA A 55 -7.41 -3.52 -10.96
CA ALA A 55 -6.58 -3.59 -12.16
C ALA A 55 -7.34 -4.14 -13.39
N GLN A 56 -8.27 -5.09 -13.20
CA GLN A 56 -9.15 -5.57 -14.28
C GLN A 56 -10.14 -4.50 -14.75
N TRP A 57 -10.76 -3.77 -13.82
CA TRP A 57 -11.74 -2.73 -14.16
C TRP A 57 -11.11 -1.47 -14.76
N TRP A 58 -9.91 -1.11 -14.32
CA TRP A 58 -9.24 0.13 -14.70
C TRP A 58 -9.27 0.45 -16.21
N PRO A 59 -8.80 -0.41 -17.13
CA PRO A 59 -8.83 -0.13 -18.56
C PRO A 59 -10.24 -0.11 -19.17
N ILE A 60 -11.23 -0.75 -18.55
CA ILE A 60 -12.61 -0.82 -19.04
C ILE A 60 -13.39 0.43 -18.64
N ILE A 61 -13.19 0.89 -17.39
CA ILE A 61 -13.95 2.01 -16.81
C ILE A 61 -13.31 3.35 -17.15
N CYS A 62 -11.99 3.40 -17.24
CA CYS A 62 -11.23 4.61 -17.52
C CYS A 62 -10.25 4.42 -18.71
N PRO A 63 -10.73 4.02 -19.90
CA PRO A 63 -9.86 3.64 -21.03
C PRO A 63 -8.90 4.76 -21.46
N GLU A 64 -9.36 6.01 -21.44
CA GLU A 64 -8.52 7.16 -21.79
C GLU A 64 -7.43 7.43 -20.76
N LEU A 65 -7.76 7.36 -19.47
CA LEU A 65 -6.79 7.53 -18.39
C LEU A 65 -5.81 6.35 -18.32
N ALA A 66 -6.26 5.14 -18.67
CA ALA A 66 -5.40 3.97 -18.74
C ALA A 66 -4.31 4.12 -19.81
N ARG A 67 -4.56 4.90 -20.87
CA ARG A 67 -3.61 5.24 -21.94
C ARG A 67 -2.77 6.50 -21.66
N ALA A 68 -2.99 7.19 -20.55
CA ALA A 68 -2.17 8.35 -20.19
C ALA A 68 -0.70 7.96 -19.95
N PRO A 69 0.23 8.93 -19.87
CA PRO A 69 1.66 8.66 -19.75
C PRO A 69 2.00 7.66 -18.62
N GLN A 70 2.86 6.70 -18.96
CA GLN A 70 3.21 5.59 -18.08
C GLN A 70 4.38 5.95 -17.16
N VAL A 71 4.28 5.55 -15.91
CA VAL A 71 5.31 5.64 -14.87
C VAL A 71 5.51 4.28 -14.22
N LEU A 72 6.61 4.11 -13.49
CA LEU A 72 6.69 3.03 -12.51
C LEU A 72 5.80 3.41 -11.31
N ALA A 73 4.54 2.98 -11.36
CA ALA A 73 3.50 3.32 -10.39
C ALA A 73 3.61 2.43 -9.14
N VAL A 74 3.07 2.91 -8.02
CA VAL A 74 2.89 2.13 -6.78
C VAL A 74 1.91 0.97 -7.02
N GLY A 75 0.86 1.21 -7.81
CA GLY A 75 -0.14 0.21 -8.16
C GLY A 75 -1.31 0.26 -7.20
N ASP A 76 -1.14 -0.24 -5.98
CA ASP A 76 -2.23 -0.40 -5.01
C ASP A 76 -2.46 0.82 -4.11
N LEU A 77 -1.95 2.00 -4.49
CA LEU A 77 -1.93 3.21 -3.69
C LEU A 77 -3.28 3.58 -3.06
N HIS A 78 -3.27 3.75 -1.75
CA HIS A 78 -4.39 4.12 -0.92
C HIS A 78 -3.92 4.90 0.32
N VAL A 79 -4.85 5.56 0.99
CA VAL A 79 -4.55 6.43 2.14
C VAL A 79 -3.75 5.78 3.28
N GLU A 80 -3.90 4.48 3.53
CA GLU A 80 -3.09 3.76 4.53
C GLU A 80 -1.69 3.34 4.04
N ASN A 81 -1.31 3.55 2.78
CA ASN A 81 0.06 3.26 2.33
C ASN A 81 1.05 4.34 2.83
N PHE A 82 0.56 5.46 3.36
CA PHE A 82 1.41 6.52 3.87
C PHE A 82 1.78 6.24 5.33
N GLY A 83 3.06 6.33 5.65
CA GLY A 83 3.56 6.08 6.99
C GLY A 83 4.90 6.74 7.22
N THR A 84 5.57 6.35 8.31
CA THR A 84 6.84 6.93 8.72
C THR A 84 7.95 5.90 8.84
N TRP A 85 9.19 6.38 8.71
CA TRP A 85 10.42 5.64 8.98
C TRP A 85 11.50 6.60 9.46
N ARG A 86 12.63 6.07 9.95
CA ARG A 86 13.82 6.89 10.22
C ARG A 86 14.83 6.73 9.10
N ASP A 87 15.43 7.83 8.68
CA ASP A 87 16.55 7.80 7.74
C ASP A 87 17.88 7.44 8.42
N LEU A 88 18.98 7.51 7.66
CA LEU A 88 20.33 7.19 8.15
C LEU A 88 20.80 8.11 9.28
N GLU A 89 20.29 9.34 9.35
CA GLU A 89 20.61 10.31 10.41
C GLU A 89 19.61 10.23 11.57
N GLY A 90 18.66 9.30 11.53
CA GLY A 90 17.64 9.12 12.55
C GLY A 90 16.48 10.11 12.46
N ARG A 91 16.39 10.93 11.40
CA ARG A 91 15.28 11.86 11.19
C ARG A 91 14.01 11.10 10.83
N LEU A 92 12.87 11.55 11.38
CA LEU A 92 11.58 10.95 11.08
C LEU A 92 11.09 11.44 9.72
N ILE A 93 10.91 10.53 8.78
CA ILE A 93 10.44 10.80 7.43
C ILE A 93 9.01 10.32 7.29
N TRP A 94 8.23 10.96 6.41
CA TRP A 94 6.90 10.52 6.01
C TRP A 94 6.81 10.29 4.50
N GLY A 95 6.00 9.32 4.08
CA GLY A 95 5.72 9.05 2.68
C GLY A 95 5.13 7.67 2.44
N VAL A 96 5.16 7.20 1.19
CA VAL A 96 4.58 5.89 0.82
C VAL A 96 5.47 4.74 1.35
N ASN A 97 4.88 3.73 1.99
CA ASN A 97 5.60 2.65 2.68
C ASN A 97 5.38 1.25 2.11
N ASP A 98 4.49 1.10 1.14
CA ASP A 98 4.21 -0.19 0.51
C ASP A 98 4.38 -0.07 -1.01
N PHE A 99 5.06 -1.04 -1.60
CA PHE A 99 5.44 -1.08 -3.02
C PHE A 99 5.29 -2.49 -3.60
N ASP A 100 4.56 -3.37 -2.92
CA ASP A 100 4.32 -4.75 -3.35
C ASP A 100 3.78 -4.83 -4.79
N GLU A 101 2.94 -3.87 -5.16
CA GLU A 101 2.19 -3.84 -6.42
C GLU A 101 2.81 -2.95 -7.49
N ALA A 102 4.08 -2.58 -7.30
CA ALA A 102 4.82 -1.70 -8.19
C ALA A 102 4.86 -2.26 -9.62
N TRP A 103 4.39 -1.46 -10.59
CA TRP A 103 4.33 -1.87 -11.99
C TRP A 103 4.20 -0.68 -12.96
N PRO A 104 4.66 -0.80 -14.23
CA PRO A 104 4.35 0.18 -15.26
C PRO A 104 2.84 0.36 -15.48
N ALA A 105 2.35 1.54 -15.13
CA ALA A 105 0.96 1.95 -15.33
C ALA A 105 0.88 3.46 -15.59
N SER A 106 -0.28 3.91 -16.08
CA SER A 106 -0.56 5.34 -16.20
C SER A 106 -0.45 6.01 -14.84
N TYR A 107 0.16 7.21 -14.78
CA TYR A 107 0.23 8.00 -13.55
C TYR A 107 -1.15 8.26 -12.91
N ALA A 108 -2.20 8.28 -13.74
CA ALA A 108 -3.57 8.48 -13.30
C ALA A 108 -4.11 7.29 -12.49
N ALA A 109 -3.55 6.08 -12.65
CA ALA A 109 -4.01 4.90 -11.93
C ALA A 109 -3.83 5.06 -10.41
N ASP A 110 -2.66 5.51 -9.98
CA ASP A 110 -2.35 5.75 -8.56
C ASP A 110 -3.20 6.91 -8.00
N LEU A 111 -3.33 8.02 -8.75
CA LEU A 111 -4.14 9.16 -8.32
C LEU A 111 -5.62 8.81 -8.17
N VAL A 112 -6.20 8.12 -9.15
CA VAL A 112 -7.62 7.71 -9.09
C VAL A 112 -7.83 6.74 -7.94
N ARG A 113 -6.92 5.78 -7.75
CA ARG A 113 -7.02 4.82 -6.66
C ARG A 113 -6.89 5.48 -5.29
N LEU A 114 -5.95 6.40 -5.12
CA LEU A 114 -5.78 7.18 -3.90
C LEU A 114 -7.06 7.96 -3.56
N VAL A 115 -7.60 8.72 -4.52
CA VAL A 115 -8.85 9.49 -4.31
C VAL A 115 -10.04 8.58 -4.01
N SER A 116 -10.18 7.44 -4.69
CA SER A 116 -11.23 6.46 -4.38
C SER A 116 -11.10 5.91 -2.96
N SER A 117 -9.87 5.67 -2.48
CA SER A 117 -9.64 5.24 -1.10
C SER A 117 -9.99 6.34 -0.08
N CYS A 118 -9.70 7.62 -0.38
CA CYS A 118 -10.16 8.74 0.45
C CYS A 118 -11.69 8.78 0.53
N TYR A 119 -12.39 8.54 -0.57
CA TYR A 119 -13.86 8.56 -0.57
C TYR A 119 -14.45 7.47 0.31
N LEU A 120 -13.87 6.27 0.30
CA LEU A 120 -14.26 5.19 1.20
C LEU A 120 -13.97 5.55 2.66
N ALA A 121 -12.81 6.14 2.95
CA ALA A 121 -12.48 6.60 4.29
C ALA A 121 -13.43 7.72 4.79
N ILE A 122 -13.91 8.60 3.90
CA ILE A 122 -14.94 9.60 4.21
C ILE A 122 -16.31 8.92 4.45
N GLU A 123 -16.69 7.95 3.62
CA GLU A 123 -17.95 7.21 3.76
C GLU A 123 -18.03 6.40 5.06
N GLU A 124 -16.90 5.90 5.54
CA GLU A 124 -16.78 5.16 6.81
C GLU A 124 -16.51 6.08 8.01
N GLU A 125 -16.71 7.40 7.86
CA GLU A 125 -16.54 8.42 8.91
C GLU A 125 -15.13 8.48 9.52
N HIS A 126 -14.13 7.92 8.85
CA HIS A 126 -12.74 8.04 9.25
C HIS A 126 -12.17 9.44 8.93
N LEU A 127 -12.75 10.13 7.94
CA LEU A 127 -12.41 11.50 7.54
C LEU A 127 -13.64 12.42 7.55
N SER A 128 -13.47 13.64 8.05
CA SER A 128 -14.50 14.70 8.08
C SER A 128 -14.47 15.66 6.88
N ILE A 129 -13.55 15.48 5.93
CA ILE A 129 -13.42 16.28 4.70
C ILE A 129 -14.41 15.87 3.61
N THR A 130 -14.90 16.84 2.83
CA THR A 130 -15.73 16.51 1.65
C THR A 130 -14.91 15.86 0.55
N ARG A 131 -15.52 14.93 -0.21
CA ARG A 131 -14.90 14.29 -1.39
C ARG A 131 -14.30 15.29 -2.38
N LYS A 132 -14.99 16.41 -2.62
CA LYS A 132 -14.52 17.45 -3.56
C LYS A 132 -13.25 18.14 -3.05
N LYS A 133 -13.17 18.45 -1.75
CA LYS A 133 -11.98 19.05 -1.14
C LYS A 133 -10.81 18.07 -1.17
N ALA A 134 -11.00 16.83 -0.71
CA ALA A 134 -9.95 15.80 -0.73
C ALA A 134 -9.38 15.57 -2.13
N CYS A 135 -10.24 15.41 -3.14
CA CYS A 135 -9.82 15.23 -4.53
C CYS A 135 -9.02 16.41 -5.07
N ARG A 136 -9.48 17.65 -4.82
CA ARG A 136 -8.78 18.87 -5.26
C ARG A 136 -7.44 19.01 -4.56
N ALA A 137 -7.37 18.74 -3.26
CA ALA A 137 -6.14 18.82 -2.50
C ALA A 137 -5.09 17.82 -3.01
N ILE A 138 -5.47 16.56 -3.25
CA ILE A 138 -4.58 15.53 -3.83
C ILE A 138 -4.09 15.96 -5.22
N GLU A 139 -4.99 16.41 -6.09
CA GLU A 139 -4.61 16.86 -7.43
C GLU A 139 -3.66 18.06 -7.37
N GLN A 140 -3.95 19.04 -6.51
CA GLN A 140 -3.12 20.22 -6.33
C GLN A 140 -1.73 19.86 -5.81
N GLY A 141 -1.63 19.02 -4.77
CA GLY A 141 -0.35 18.57 -4.23
C GLY A 141 0.48 17.84 -5.27
N TYR A 142 -0.15 17.00 -6.09
CA TYR A 142 0.52 16.31 -7.19
C TYR A 142 1.06 17.29 -8.25
N ARG A 143 0.24 18.28 -8.68
CA ARG A 143 0.63 19.30 -9.66
C ARG A 143 1.78 20.17 -9.15
N ASP A 144 1.69 20.64 -7.91
CA ASP A 144 2.69 21.50 -7.29
C ASP A 144 4.04 20.80 -7.13
N ALA A 145 4.02 19.54 -6.68
CA ALA A 145 5.22 18.72 -6.58
C ALA A 145 5.86 18.52 -7.95
N LEU A 146 5.08 18.17 -8.98
CA LEU A 146 5.62 18.06 -10.33
C LEU A 146 6.23 19.37 -10.81
N ALA A 147 5.61 20.52 -10.55
CA ALA A 147 6.12 21.84 -10.94
C ALA A 147 7.44 22.18 -10.25
N LYS A 148 7.54 21.92 -8.94
CA LYS A 148 8.73 22.21 -8.12
C LYS A 148 9.84 21.17 -8.24
N GLY A 149 9.57 20.05 -8.91
CA GLY A 149 10.51 18.94 -8.97
C GLY A 149 10.59 18.17 -7.66
N GLY A 150 9.47 18.04 -6.95
CA GLY A 150 9.25 17.26 -5.74
C GLY A 150 10.00 17.75 -4.50
N GLY A 151 10.04 16.89 -3.48
CA GLY A 151 10.71 17.17 -2.20
C GLY A 151 10.24 16.21 -1.11
N PRO A 152 11.16 15.60 -0.33
CA PRO A 152 10.81 14.64 0.72
C PRO A 152 10.15 15.32 1.92
N PHE A 153 9.36 14.56 2.69
CA PHE A 153 8.77 15.03 3.95
C PHE A 153 9.64 14.65 5.15
N VAL A 154 10.51 15.55 5.59
CA VAL A 154 11.29 15.40 6.83
C VAL A 154 10.50 15.99 7.99
N LEU A 155 9.89 15.15 8.82
CA LEU A 155 8.97 15.60 9.87
C LEU A 155 9.64 16.44 10.96
N ALA A 156 10.96 16.33 11.13
CA ALA A 156 11.74 17.14 12.05
C ALA A 156 11.78 18.64 11.66
N GLU A 157 11.53 18.97 10.39
CA GLU A 157 11.63 20.32 9.84
C GLU A 157 10.26 21.05 9.88
N HIS A 158 9.82 21.60 8.74
CA HIS A 158 8.66 22.48 8.60
C HIS A 158 7.29 21.76 8.64
N HIS A 159 7.24 20.50 9.06
CA HIS A 159 6.04 19.66 9.05
C HIS A 159 5.48 19.38 10.46
N ARG A 160 5.46 20.38 11.35
CA ARG A 160 5.04 20.24 12.75
C ARG A 160 3.70 19.52 12.91
N TRP A 161 2.68 19.90 12.15
CA TRP A 161 1.35 19.27 12.22
C TRP A 161 1.40 17.78 11.85
N LEU A 162 2.05 17.44 10.72
CA LEU A 162 2.20 16.05 10.28
C LEU A 162 3.06 15.23 11.26
N ARG A 163 4.04 15.86 11.91
CA ARG A 163 4.82 15.27 13.00
C ARG A 163 3.94 14.91 14.20
N LEU A 164 3.03 15.79 14.63
CA LEU A 164 2.12 15.50 15.74
C LEU A 164 1.16 14.34 15.39
N VAL A 165 0.64 14.33 14.17
CA VAL A 165 -0.15 13.20 13.64
C VAL A 165 0.66 11.89 13.67
N ALA A 166 1.91 11.93 13.20
CA ALA A 166 2.79 10.78 13.16
C ALA A 166 3.27 10.30 14.56
N LEU A 167 3.09 11.07 15.63
CA LEU A 167 3.53 10.72 16.98
C LEU A 167 2.36 10.47 17.94
N ASN A 168 1.12 10.35 17.44
CA ASN A 168 -0.07 10.17 18.27
C ASN A 168 -0.06 8.83 19.08
N LYS A 169 -0.88 8.77 20.15
CA LYS A 169 -1.03 7.69 21.14
C LYS A 169 -1.15 6.27 20.58
N LEU A 170 -1.66 6.07 19.36
CA LEU A 170 -1.78 4.73 18.76
C LEU A 170 -0.44 4.11 18.34
N ARG A 171 0.65 4.87 18.43
CA ARG A 171 2.03 4.41 18.24
C ARG A 171 2.76 4.18 19.56
N ASP A 172 1.99 3.93 20.62
CA ASP A 172 2.50 3.60 21.95
C ASP A 172 3.48 2.40 21.85
N PRO A 173 4.77 2.60 22.20
CA PRO A 173 5.77 1.55 22.22
C PRO A 173 5.34 0.33 23.04
N VAL A 174 4.58 0.52 24.12
CA VAL A 174 4.09 -0.56 24.99
C VAL A 174 3.11 -1.46 24.24
N ILE A 175 2.13 -0.87 23.54
CA ILE A 175 1.15 -1.64 22.74
C ILE A 175 1.86 -2.34 21.57
N PHE A 176 2.78 -1.63 20.91
CA PHE A 176 3.57 -2.19 19.82
C PHE A 176 4.34 -3.45 20.27
N TRP A 177 5.13 -3.34 21.33
CA TRP A 177 5.94 -4.47 21.81
C TRP A 177 5.08 -5.60 22.35
N LYS A 178 3.97 -5.31 23.05
CA LYS A 178 3.00 -6.34 23.48
C LYS A 178 2.49 -7.16 22.30
N LYS A 179 2.15 -6.53 21.17
CA LYS A 179 1.71 -7.22 19.94
C LYS A 179 2.83 -8.06 19.30
N ILE A 180 4.06 -7.54 19.24
CA ILE A 180 5.20 -8.24 18.64
C ILE A 180 5.59 -9.47 19.49
N LEU A 181 5.68 -9.31 20.80
CA LEU A 181 6.06 -10.40 21.73
C LEU A 181 5.02 -11.53 21.73
N ALA A 182 3.73 -11.20 21.62
CA ALA A 182 2.63 -12.15 21.55
C ALA A 182 2.54 -12.95 20.24
N CYS A 183 3.34 -12.62 19.21
CA CYS A 183 3.32 -13.38 17.96
C CYS A 183 3.77 -14.84 18.20
N PRO A 184 3.08 -15.85 17.62
CA PRO A 184 3.42 -17.25 17.82
C PRO A 184 4.77 -17.60 17.20
N ARG A 185 5.44 -18.63 17.72
CA ARG A 185 6.71 -19.13 17.18
C ARG A 185 6.53 -19.63 15.75
N TYR A 186 7.44 -19.23 14.85
CA TYR A 186 7.51 -19.73 13.49
C TYR A 186 8.26 -21.07 13.50
N LYS A 187 7.64 -22.11 12.93
CA LYS A 187 8.20 -23.48 12.91
C LYS A 187 9.03 -23.80 11.66
N GLY A 188 8.98 -22.95 10.65
CA GLY A 188 9.73 -23.13 9.40
C GLY A 188 11.13 -22.54 9.46
N ASN A 189 11.85 -22.67 8.35
CA ASN A 189 13.14 -22.01 8.14
C ASN A 189 12.97 -20.86 7.13
N LEU A 190 13.75 -19.80 7.30
CA LEU A 190 13.87 -18.77 6.27
C LEU A 190 14.65 -19.32 5.07
N PRO A 191 14.31 -18.93 3.83
CA PRO A 191 15.18 -19.15 2.68
C PRO A 191 16.59 -18.62 2.93
N LYS A 192 17.62 -19.27 2.34
CA LYS A 192 19.03 -19.00 2.68
C LYS A 192 19.45 -17.55 2.45
N ASP A 193 18.98 -16.94 1.37
CA ASP A 193 19.20 -15.54 1.02
C ASP A 193 18.49 -14.58 1.99
N VAL A 194 17.25 -14.89 2.38
CA VAL A 194 16.49 -14.13 3.38
C VAL A 194 17.14 -14.22 4.76
N TRP A 195 17.58 -15.42 5.15
CA TRP A 195 18.33 -15.65 6.39
C TRP A 195 19.62 -14.83 6.44
N LYS A 196 20.42 -14.86 5.37
CA LYS A 196 21.64 -14.04 5.24
C LYS A 196 21.33 -12.56 5.37
N LEU A 197 20.25 -12.09 4.73
CA LEU A 197 19.85 -10.70 4.78
C LEU A 197 19.39 -10.29 6.19
N VAL A 198 18.57 -11.10 6.86
CA VAL A 198 18.16 -10.87 8.25
C VAL A 198 19.38 -10.77 9.16
N HIS A 199 20.34 -11.71 9.07
CA HIS A 199 21.57 -11.68 9.85
C HIS A 199 22.43 -10.44 9.58
N ALA A 200 22.55 -10.02 8.31
CA ALA A 200 23.31 -8.83 7.95
C ALA A 200 22.68 -7.51 8.48
N LEU A 201 21.37 -7.51 8.75
CA LEU A 201 20.63 -6.35 9.25
C LEU A 201 20.50 -6.32 10.77
N MET A 202 21.02 -7.32 11.48
CA MET A 202 21.14 -7.28 12.93
C MET A 202 22.31 -6.40 13.35
N PRO A 203 22.25 -5.72 14.53
CA PRO A 203 23.35 -4.91 15.05
C PRO A 203 24.65 -5.72 15.24
N LEU A 204 24.53 -6.99 15.64
CA LEU A 204 25.64 -7.93 15.78
C LEU A 204 25.36 -9.19 14.97
N ARG A 205 26.35 -9.64 14.19
CA ARG A 205 26.21 -10.83 13.33
C ARG A 205 25.99 -12.13 14.14
N THR A 206 26.53 -12.17 15.35
CA THR A 206 26.44 -13.29 16.30
C THR A 206 25.18 -13.27 17.16
N LEU A 207 24.28 -12.29 16.95
CA LEU A 207 23.09 -12.14 17.77
C LEU A 207 22.10 -13.28 17.51
N ASN A 208 21.73 -13.99 18.58
CA ASN A 208 20.67 -14.98 18.53
C ASN A 208 19.31 -14.29 18.47
N TYR A 209 18.39 -14.88 17.71
CA TYR A 209 17.01 -14.38 17.58
C TYR A 209 16.01 -15.54 17.53
N GLU A 210 14.78 -15.27 17.98
CA GLU A 210 13.64 -16.17 17.81
C GLU A 210 12.88 -15.81 16.53
N LEU A 211 12.47 -16.84 15.78
CA LEU A 211 11.55 -16.66 14.66
C LEU A 211 10.09 -16.74 15.12
N LYS A 212 9.29 -15.72 14.77
CA LYS A 212 7.85 -15.65 15.05
C LYS A 212 7.02 -15.43 13.77
N SER A 213 5.79 -15.90 13.72
CA SER A 213 4.86 -15.64 12.62
C SER A 213 4.02 -14.40 12.94
N ARG A 214 3.87 -13.48 11.98
CA ARG A 214 3.04 -12.28 12.16
C ARG A 214 1.88 -12.26 11.16
N ILE A 215 0.69 -11.91 11.65
CA ILE A 215 -0.47 -11.65 10.80
C ILE A 215 -0.61 -10.14 10.68
N ALA A 216 -0.41 -9.58 9.48
CA ALA A 216 -0.49 -8.15 9.23
C ALA A 216 -0.71 -7.82 7.76
N GLY A 217 -1.27 -6.64 7.49
CA GLY A 217 -1.43 -6.07 6.14
C GLY A 217 -2.52 -6.77 5.33
N LEU A 218 -3.69 -6.15 5.24
CA LEU A 218 -4.90 -6.74 4.65
C LEU A 218 -4.73 -7.20 3.19
N GLY A 219 -4.07 -6.40 2.34
CA GLY A 219 -3.85 -6.74 0.92
C GLY A 219 -3.07 -8.05 0.74
N SER A 220 -2.02 -8.20 1.55
CA SER A 220 -1.09 -9.34 1.56
C SER A 220 -1.47 -10.46 2.55
N LEU A 221 -2.64 -10.41 3.20
CA LEU A 221 -3.04 -11.50 4.10
C LEU A 221 -3.06 -12.83 3.34
N GLY A 222 -2.40 -13.83 3.91
CA GLY A 222 -2.07 -15.08 3.24
C GLY A 222 -0.58 -15.19 2.85
N HIS A 223 0.17 -14.10 2.80
CA HIS A 223 1.61 -14.15 2.54
C HIS A 223 2.39 -14.39 3.82
N PRO A 224 3.41 -15.27 3.82
CA PRO A 224 4.27 -15.48 4.97
C PRO A 224 4.95 -14.19 5.42
N ARG A 225 4.81 -13.89 6.72
CA ARG A 225 5.54 -12.84 7.42
C ARG A 225 6.21 -13.44 8.64
N VAL A 226 7.53 -13.41 8.62
CA VAL A 226 8.37 -13.98 9.67
C VAL A 226 9.12 -12.86 10.36
N LEU A 227 9.01 -12.81 11.67
CA LEU A 227 9.75 -11.89 12.53
C LEU A 227 11.01 -12.59 13.03
N ALA A 228 12.15 -11.90 12.96
CA ALA A 228 13.34 -12.24 13.72
C ALA A 228 13.41 -11.28 14.91
N LEU A 229 13.03 -11.77 16.09
CA LEU A 229 12.98 -11.03 17.35
C LEU A 229 14.24 -11.34 18.17
N ALA A 230 14.98 -10.31 18.56
CA ALA A 230 16.17 -10.46 19.39
C ALA A 230 16.16 -9.49 20.57
N THR A 231 16.98 -9.78 21.57
CA THR A 231 17.34 -8.84 22.63
C THR A 231 18.78 -8.41 22.40
N TRP A 232 19.02 -7.11 22.33
CA TRP A 232 20.34 -6.51 22.17
C TRP A 232 20.52 -5.42 23.22
N ASP A 233 21.59 -5.53 24.03
CA ASP A 233 21.90 -4.63 25.15
C ASP A 233 20.70 -4.37 26.07
N GLY A 234 19.95 -5.43 26.38
CA GLY A 234 18.77 -5.39 27.26
C GLY A 234 17.49 -4.87 26.61
N ALA A 235 17.51 -4.48 25.32
CA ALA A 235 16.36 -3.94 24.59
C ALA A 235 15.90 -4.86 23.45
N HIS A 236 14.62 -4.83 23.12
CA HIS A 236 14.06 -5.60 22.00
C HIS A 236 14.37 -4.95 20.65
N ILE A 237 14.72 -5.79 19.68
CA ILE A 237 14.79 -5.43 18.27
C ILE A 237 14.05 -6.47 17.43
N VAL A 238 13.51 -6.04 16.30
CA VAL A 238 12.81 -6.95 15.39
C VAL A 238 13.09 -6.61 13.91
N ARG A 239 13.23 -7.65 13.10
CA ARG A 239 13.19 -7.58 11.64
C ARG A 239 12.00 -8.38 11.13
N GLU A 240 11.27 -7.85 10.17
CA GLU A 240 10.21 -8.58 9.46
C GLU A 240 10.71 -8.96 8.07
N ALA A 241 10.65 -10.25 7.75
CA ALA A 241 10.74 -10.76 6.40
C ALA A 241 9.32 -11.06 5.90
N LYS A 242 8.90 -10.44 4.81
CA LYS A 242 7.59 -10.64 4.17
C LYS A 242 7.82 -11.16 2.75
N GLN A 243 7.14 -12.26 2.40
CA GLN A 243 7.19 -12.78 1.04
C GLN A 243 6.36 -11.88 0.11
N LEU A 244 6.94 -11.56 -1.04
CA LEU A 244 6.35 -10.77 -2.11
C LEU A 244 5.81 -11.68 -3.21
N THR A 245 4.77 -11.23 -3.89
CA THR A 245 4.28 -11.83 -5.13
C THR A 245 4.53 -10.89 -6.30
N PRO A 246 4.58 -11.37 -7.55
CA PRO A 246 4.49 -10.51 -8.71
C PRO A 246 3.21 -9.65 -8.63
N SER A 247 3.27 -8.43 -9.17
CA SER A 247 2.13 -7.51 -9.10
C SER A 247 0.88 -8.12 -9.75
N ALA A 248 -0.29 -7.87 -9.15
CA ALA A 248 -1.59 -8.19 -9.71
C ALA A 248 -1.84 -7.58 -11.09
N TRP A 249 -1.10 -6.53 -11.49
CA TRP A 249 -1.12 -6.04 -12.87
C TRP A 249 -0.74 -7.11 -13.89
N ILE A 250 0.24 -7.97 -13.55
CA ILE A 250 0.69 -9.08 -14.41
C ILE A 250 -0.47 -10.04 -14.64
N TRP A 251 -1.19 -10.41 -13.57
CA TRP A 251 -2.36 -11.29 -13.67
C TRP A 251 -3.49 -10.63 -14.47
N ALA A 252 -3.86 -9.39 -14.14
CA ALA A 252 -4.96 -8.67 -14.78
C ALA A 252 -4.71 -8.44 -16.29
N ARG A 253 -3.45 -8.23 -16.69
CA ARG A 253 -3.04 -8.04 -18.09
C ARG A 253 -2.61 -9.34 -18.78
N LYS A 254 -2.66 -10.48 -18.09
CA LYS A 254 -2.25 -11.81 -18.60
C LYS A 254 -0.82 -11.83 -19.15
N LEU A 255 0.12 -11.21 -18.43
CA LEU A 255 1.53 -11.15 -18.84
C LEU A 255 2.29 -12.39 -18.38
N HIS A 256 3.29 -12.79 -19.16
CA HIS A 256 4.15 -13.95 -18.88
C HIS A 256 5.48 -13.52 -18.23
N THR A 257 5.42 -12.97 -17.02
CA THR A 257 6.60 -12.54 -16.27
C THR A 257 6.33 -12.67 -14.77
N THR A 258 7.38 -12.89 -13.98
CA THR A 258 7.34 -12.96 -12.51
C THR A 258 8.15 -11.83 -11.87
N GLN A 259 8.54 -10.83 -12.66
CA GLN A 259 9.37 -9.73 -12.19
C GLN A 259 8.67 -8.91 -11.10
N ILE A 260 9.39 -8.66 -10.00
CA ILE A 260 8.97 -7.78 -8.91
C ILE A 260 9.75 -6.47 -9.03
N LEU A 261 9.03 -5.35 -9.10
CA LEU A 261 9.62 -4.03 -9.38
C LEU A 261 9.71 -3.11 -8.16
N SER A 262 9.31 -3.58 -6.98
CA SER A 262 9.33 -2.81 -5.73
C SER A 262 10.72 -2.23 -5.44
N ARG A 263 11.78 -3.04 -5.58
CA ARG A 263 13.17 -2.58 -5.41
C ARG A 263 13.53 -1.46 -6.37
N LYS A 264 13.13 -1.59 -7.64
CA LYS A 264 13.41 -0.58 -8.66
C LYS A 264 12.70 0.72 -8.34
N LEU A 265 11.41 0.66 -7.97
CA LEU A 265 10.61 1.82 -7.63
C LEU A 265 11.21 2.57 -6.43
N VAL A 266 11.52 1.87 -5.33
CA VAL A 266 12.16 2.47 -4.14
C VAL A 266 13.51 3.11 -4.48
N ALA A 267 14.28 2.51 -5.40
CA ALA A 267 15.56 3.07 -5.82
C ALA A 267 15.42 4.33 -6.68
N THR A 268 14.36 4.44 -7.50
CA THR A 268 14.21 5.57 -8.42
C THR A 268 13.37 6.72 -7.88
N ALA A 269 12.50 6.47 -6.90
CA ALA A 269 11.62 7.49 -6.33
C ALA A 269 12.38 8.67 -5.71
N MET A 270 11.83 9.88 -5.84
CA MET A 270 12.38 11.09 -5.24
C MET A 270 11.99 11.19 -3.77
N ARG A 271 12.75 10.53 -2.91
CA ARG A 271 12.49 10.49 -1.47
C ARG A 271 13.76 10.22 -0.70
N ILE A 272 13.72 10.49 0.61
CA ILE A 272 14.70 9.92 1.52
C ILE A 272 14.37 8.44 1.69
N ARG A 273 15.34 7.56 1.39
CA ARG A 273 15.13 6.12 1.46
C ARG A 273 15.06 5.64 2.91
N ASP A 274 14.25 4.62 3.16
CA ASP A 274 14.35 3.87 4.42
C ASP A 274 15.60 2.99 4.37
N PRO A 275 16.63 3.25 5.19
CA PRO A 275 17.87 2.49 5.18
C PRO A 275 17.70 1.08 5.73
N HIS A 276 16.54 0.74 6.27
CA HIS A 276 16.24 -0.56 6.81
C HIS A 276 15.35 -1.40 5.89
N VAL A 277 14.98 -0.93 4.71
CA VAL A 277 14.23 -1.70 3.72
C VAL A 277 15.18 -2.33 2.71
N HIS A 278 15.21 -3.67 2.69
CA HIS A 278 16.05 -4.44 1.80
C HIS A 278 15.24 -5.53 1.10
N PHE A 279 15.74 -5.99 -0.04
CA PHE A 279 15.06 -6.97 -0.89
C PHE A 279 15.96 -8.18 -1.13
N ALA A 280 15.37 -9.38 -1.04
CA ALA A 280 15.97 -10.66 -1.42
C ALA A 280 15.01 -11.32 -2.40
N GLU A 281 15.27 -11.19 -3.72
CA GLU A 281 14.40 -11.57 -4.86
C GLU A 281 12.87 -11.45 -4.62
N HIS A 282 12.27 -12.44 -3.97
CA HIS A 282 10.84 -12.54 -3.65
C HIS A 282 10.48 -12.19 -2.21
N TRP A 283 11.35 -11.48 -1.49
CA TRP A 283 11.16 -11.09 -0.10
C TRP A 283 11.58 -9.64 0.12
N ILE A 284 10.85 -8.98 1.01
CA ILE A 284 11.27 -7.72 1.62
C ILE A 284 11.64 -7.99 3.08
N VAL A 285 12.80 -7.50 3.49
CA VAL A 285 13.25 -7.52 4.89
C VAL A 285 13.32 -6.09 5.39
N ARG A 286 12.64 -5.81 6.50
CA ARG A 286 12.57 -4.47 7.08
C ARG A 286 12.67 -4.46 8.59
N ARG A 287 13.11 -3.33 9.14
CA ARG A 287 13.00 -3.05 10.58
C ARG A 287 11.54 -2.74 10.93
N LEU A 288 11.03 -3.35 12.00
CA LEU A 288 9.82 -2.85 12.65
C LEU A 288 10.24 -2.11 13.93
N ALA A 289 9.56 -0.99 14.18
CA ALA A 289 9.74 -0.16 15.36
C ALA A 289 8.44 0.62 15.62
N PRO A 290 8.19 1.09 16.85
CA PRO A 290 6.99 1.88 17.16
C PRO A 290 6.80 3.13 16.29
N ASP A 291 7.89 3.70 15.77
CA ASP A 291 7.89 4.87 14.89
C ASP A 291 7.92 4.51 13.38
N CYS A 292 7.95 3.22 13.03
CA CYS A 292 7.85 2.69 11.68
C CYS A 292 6.42 2.21 11.38
N CYS A 293 5.45 3.15 11.38
CA CYS A 293 4.03 2.83 11.34
C CYS A 293 3.30 3.51 10.17
N HIS A 294 2.24 2.87 9.68
CA HIS A 294 1.25 3.51 8.80
C HIS A 294 0.51 4.61 9.56
N ILE A 295 0.03 5.63 8.85
CA ILE A 295 -0.97 6.54 9.44
C ILE A 295 -2.33 5.86 9.29
N GLU A 296 -2.89 5.40 10.40
CA GLU A 296 -4.29 4.98 10.45
C GLU A 296 -5.15 6.23 10.48
N ILE A 297 -5.98 6.46 9.48
CA ILE A 297 -6.75 7.71 9.41
C ILE A 297 -7.75 7.85 10.56
N SER A 298 -8.34 6.75 10.99
CA SER A 298 -9.19 6.70 12.18
C SER A 298 -8.47 7.17 13.46
N SER A 299 -7.12 7.23 13.44
CA SER A 299 -6.26 7.65 14.55
C SER A 299 -5.85 9.14 14.53
N LEU A 300 -6.33 9.94 13.59
CA LEU A 300 -5.98 11.37 13.52
C LEU A 300 -6.50 12.11 14.78
N PRO A 301 -5.72 13.07 15.36
CA PRO A 301 -6.16 13.93 16.47
C PRO A 301 -7.45 14.70 16.17
N GLU A 302 -8.10 15.36 17.13
CA GLU A 302 -9.32 16.16 16.85
C GLU A 302 -9.03 17.42 16.01
N GLU A 303 -7.87 18.06 16.21
CA GLU A 303 -7.37 19.13 15.33
C GLU A 303 -6.81 18.52 14.02
N ARG A 304 -7.70 18.26 13.06
CA ARG A 304 -7.35 17.67 11.77
C ARG A 304 -7.27 18.72 10.67
N ASP A 305 -6.15 18.75 9.97
CA ASP A 305 -6.06 19.37 8.65
C ASP A 305 -6.01 18.27 7.57
N GLU A 306 -7.15 17.60 7.38
CA GLU A 306 -7.29 16.51 6.42
C GLU A 306 -7.10 16.98 4.98
N GLU A 307 -7.37 18.26 4.70
CA GLU A 307 -7.15 18.87 3.39
C GLU A 307 -5.64 18.96 3.11
N LYS A 308 -4.86 19.42 4.08
CA LYS A 308 -3.41 19.42 4.01
C LYS A 308 -2.81 18.02 3.97
N LEU A 309 -3.39 17.05 4.68
CA LEU A 309 -2.97 15.64 4.56
C LEU A 309 -3.15 15.13 3.13
N ALA A 310 -4.34 15.36 2.56
CA ALA A 310 -4.67 14.97 1.20
C ALA A 310 -3.74 15.64 0.18
N TYR A 311 -3.42 16.92 0.39
CA TYR A 311 -2.39 17.63 -0.38
C TYR A 311 -1.02 16.95 -0.30
N TYR A 312 -0.54 16.62 0.90
CA TYR A 312 0.74 15.94 1.08
C TYR A 312 0.75 14.54 0.47
N MET A 313 -0.36 13.81 0.49
CA MET A 313 -0.47 12.51 -0.18
C MET A 313 -0.35 12.66 -1.70
N GLY A 314 -0.96 13.69 -2.28
CA GLY A 314 -0.79 14.04 -3.69
C GLY A 314 0.66 14.39 -4.05
N TRP A 315 1.31 15.21 -3.22
CA TRP A 315 2.71 15.58 -3.38
C TRP A 315 3.64 14.37 -3.33
N GLU A 316 3.49 13.52 -2.32
CA GLU A 316 4.31 12.31 -2.20
C GLU A 316 4.04 11.32 -3.34
N THR A 317 2.82 11.26 -3.87
CA THR A 317 2.55 10.47 -5.09
C THR A 317 3.38 10.97 -6.28
N ALA A 318 3.52 12.30 -6.43
CA ALA A 318 4.39 12.88 -7.46
C ALA A 318 5.88 12.57 -7.19
N ASN A 319 6.34 12.59 -5.93
CA ASN A 319 7.69 12.19 -5.56
C ASN A 319 8.04 10.77 -6.07
N ILE A 320 7.09 9.83 -5.97
CA ILE A 320 7.26 8.49 -6.54
C ILE A 320 7.36 8.55 -8.07
N HIS A 321 6.42 9.22 -8.72
CA HIS A 321 6.35 9.29 -10.18
C HIS A 321 7.52 10.05 -10.82
N LEU A 322 8.12 11.01 -10.11
CA LEU A 322 9.36 11.71 -10.50
C LEU A 322 10.54 10.76 -10.70
N GLY A 323 10.49 9.53 -10.15
CA GLY A 323 11.41 8.45 -10.46
C GLY A 323 11.30 7.90 -11.90
N SER A 324 10.35 8.39 -12.69
CA SER A 324 10.21 8.13 -14.13
C SER A 324 10.47 9.40 -14.95
N PRO A 325 11.70 9.95 -14.96
CA PRO A 325 11.98 11.30 -15.47
C PRO A 325 11.58 11.49 -16.94
N LYS A 326 11.70 10.45 -17.77
CA LYS A 326 11.31 10.47 -19.19
C LYS A 326 9.80 10.70 -19.41
N ALA A 327 8.96 10.34 -18.43
CA ALA A 327 7.51 10.49 -18.53
C ALA A 327 7.03 11.88 -18.09
N ILE A 328 7.80 12.61 -17.28
CA ILE A 328 7.36 13.85 -16.62
C ILE A 328 6.92 14.94 -17.62
N PRO A 329 7.61 15.20 -18.74
CA PRO A 329 7.13 16.18 -19.72
C PRO A 329 5.80 15.79 -20.37
N ALA A 330 5.55 14.49 -20.56
CA ALA A 330 4.29 14.01 -21.08
C ALA A 330 3.17 14.12 -20.04
N ILE A 331 3.44 13.79 -18.77
CA ILE A 331 2.47 13.92 -17.66
C ILE A 331 2.05 15.38 -17.48
N ARG A 332 2.98 16.33 -17.50
CA ARG A 332 2.67 17.76 -17.37
C ARG A 332 1.73 18.24 -18.48
N ARG A 333 1.99 17.84 -19.74
CA ARG A 333 1.12 18.14 -20.88
C ARG A 333 -0.26 17.49 -20.76
N ASP A 334 -0.28 16.20 -20.41
CA ASP A 334 -1.53 15.46 -20.22
C ASP A 334 -2.41 16.11 -19.13
N LEU A 335 -1.82 16.42 -17.97
CA LEU A 335 -2.49 17.10 -16.87
C LEU A 335 -3.00 18.50 -17.21
N ALA A 336 -2.27 19.26 -18.02
CA ALA A 336 -2.70 20.59 -18.46
C ALA A 336 -3.90 20.51 -19.43
N ALA A 337 -3.99 19.42 -20.20
CA ALA A 337 -5.09 19.17 -21.13
C ALA A 337 -6.33 18.51 -20.49
N ARG A 338 -6.25 18.05 -19.23
CA ARG A 338 -7.39 17.42 -18.57
C ARG A 338 -8.48 18.43 -18.23
N GLU A 339 -9.72 18.05 -18.51
CA GLU A 339 -10.90 18.79 -18.08
C GLU A 339 -10.98 18.96 -16.55
N ASP A 340 -11.70 19.99 -16.13
CA ASP A 340 -12.09 20.16 -14.75
C ASP A 340 -12.75 18.91 -14.17
N ARG A 341 -12.30 18.55 -12.95
CA ARG A 341 -12.83 17.43 -12.16
C ARG A 341 -12.62 16.06 -12.81
N TRP A 342 -11.71 15.90 -13.78
CA TRP A 342 -11.39 14.60 -14.40
C TRP A 342 -11.13 13.51 -13.34
N LEU A 343 -10.33 13.85 -12.31
CA LEU A 343 -9.95 12.93 -11.23
C LEU A 343 -11.15 12.55 -10.37
N HIS A 344 -12.01 13.52 -10.06
CA HIS A 344 -13.25 13.28 -9.30
C HIS A 344 -14.22 12.38 -10.07
N LYS A 345 -14.40 12.62 -11.38
CA LYS A 345 -15.25 11.80 -12.26
C LYS A 345 -14.75 10.36 -12.30
N ALA A 346 -13.46 10.16 -12.54
CA ALA A 346 -12.83 8.84 -12.63
C ALA A 346 -12.88 8.08 -11.29
N ALA A 347 -12.55 8.73 -10.18
CA ALA A 347 -12.60 8.11 -8.84
C ALA A 347 -14.00 7.67 -8.46
N LYS A 348 -15.04 8.46 -8.78
CA LYS A 348 -16.44 8.04 -8.58
C LYS A 348 -16.82 6.85 -9.46
N ALA A 349 -16.39 6.83 -10.71
CA ALA A 349 -16.67 5.74 -11.63
C ALA A 349 -16.06 4.42 -11.14
N MET A 350 -14.75 4.41 -10.83
CA MET A 350 -14.08 3.22 -10.30
C MET A 350 -14.63 2.78 -8.94
N LEU A 351 -14.94 3.73 -8.05
CA LEU A 351 -15.53 3.43 -6.75
C LEU A 351 -16.90 2.74 -6.88
N LYS A 352 -17.73 3.19 -7.83
CA LYS A 352 -19.04 2.56 -8.08
C LYS A 352 -18.89 1.05 -8.36
N PHE A 353 -17.99 0.67 -9.27
CA PHE A 353 -17.77 -0.75 -9.60
C PHE A 353 -17.18 -1.53 -8.43
N THR A 354 -16.31 -0.90 -7.65
CA THR A 354 -15.75 -1.53 -6.44
C THR A 354 -16.84 -1.78 -5.39
N LEU A 355 -17.76 -0.83 -5.17
CA LEU A 355 -18.89 -1.00 -4.26
C LEU A 355 -19.91 -2.02 -4.76
N ASP A 356 -20.13 -2.10 -6.07
CA ASP A 356 -21.01 -3.10 -6.67
C ASP A 356 -20.41 -4.52 -6.50
N ASP A 357 -19.11 -4.71 -6.74
CA ASP A 357 -18.40 -5.96 -6.44
C ASP A 357 -18.43 -6.28 -4.92
N TRP A 358 -18.22 -5.30 -4.05
CA TRP A 358 -18.31 -5.50 -2.59
C TRP A 358 -19.69 -5.99 -2.14
N LYS A 359 -20.78 -5.42 -2.67
CA LYS A 359 -22.15 -5.87 -2.39
C LYS A 359 -22.38 -7.32 -2.84
N VAL A 360 -21.81 -7.73 -3.97
CA VAL A 360 -21.87 -9.12 -4.43
C VAL A 360 -21.08 -10.03 -3.50
N TRP A 361 -19.85 -9.63 -3.13
CA TRP A 361 -19.00 -10.37 -2.19
C TRP A 361 -19.70 -10.57 -0.84
N ARG A 362 -20.11 -9.47 -0.18
CA ARG A 362 -20.79 -9.50 1.12
C ARG A 362 -22.01 -10.41 1.12
N ARG A 363 -22.83 -10.35 0.07
CA ARG A 363 -24.01 -11.21 -0.08
C ARG A 363 -23.62 -12.68 -0.16
N LYS A 364 -22.67 -13.04 -1.02
CA LYS A 364 -22.23 -14.44 -1.20
C LYS A 364 -21.48 -14.98 0.02
N SER A 365 -20.68 -14.15 0.69
CA SER A 365 -20.01 -14.51 1.96
C SER A 365 -21.01 -14.76 3.09
N GLY A 366 -22.09 -13.98 3.17
CA GLY A 366 -23.16 -14.18 4.16
C GLY A 366 -24.00 -15.45 3.93
N TYR A 367 -24.05 -15.96 2.70
CA TYR A 367 -24.62 -17.29 2.43
C TYR A 367 -23.66 -18.41 2.85
N LEU A 368 -22.35 -18.27 2.59
CA LEU A 368 -21.33 -19.25 2.97
C LEU A 368 -21.14 -19.40 4.48
N SER A 369 -21.48 -18.37 5.27
CA SER A 369 -21.45 -18.44 6.73
C SER A 369 -22.70 -19.07 7.36
N LYS A 370 -23.76 -19.31 6.57
CA LYS A 370 -25.02 -19.95 7.02
C LYS A 370 -25.15 -21.41 6.60
N SER A 371 -24.25 -21.90 5.75
CA SER A 371 -24.26 -23.26 5.20
C SER A 371 -23.11 -24.15 5.71
N ASN A 372 -22.39 -23.69 6.74
CA ASN A 372 -21.56 -24.50 7.64
C ASN A 372 -22.15 -24.37 9.04
#